data_AF-A0A6P0EX14-F1
#
_entry.id   AF-A0A6P0EX14-F1
#
_cell.length_a   1.000
_cell.length_b   1.000
_cell.length_c   1.000
_cell.angle_alpha   90.00
_cell.angle_beta   90.00
_cell.angle_gamma   90.00
#
_symmetry.space_group_name_H-M   'P 1'
#
loop_
_entity.id
_entity.type
_entity.pdbx_description
1 polymer ?
#
loop_
_entity_poly.entity_id
_entity_poly.type
_entity_poly.pdbx_seq_one_letter_code
_entity_poly.pdbx_strand_id
1 'polypeptide(L)'
;MRTRPAALVLATAAVAVSLGLTGCSSGEAAAAAAAQEQRNDAVQELSAAQGATLVPVAAEIDQLSRAEQRAVLAMDTARSADVAEQIAAYEALAAAIDAAPTAAAVRAAVAKAGLEVDRTTGSEDVLVG
;
A
#
# COMPACT_ATOMS: atom_id res chain seq x y z
N MET A 1 -0.28 6.20 -68.04
CA MET A 1 -1.37 5.99 -67.06
C MET A 1 -1.40 7.20 -66.12
N ARG A 2 -2.35 8.13 -66.35
CA ARG A 2 -3.54 8.43 -65.50
C ARG A 2 -3.18 9.26 -64.24
N THR A 3 -3.19 10.59 -64.34
CA THR A 3 -4.25 11.58 -63.96
C THR A 3 -4.40 11.85 -62.45
N ARG A 4 -4.15 13.12 -62.04
CA ARG A 4 -4.56 13.77 -60.77
C ARG A 4 -6.07 14.18 -60.83
N PRO A 5 -6.67 14.96 -59.90
CA PRO A 5 -6.64 15.11 -58.42
C PRO A 5 -8.06 14.94 -57.80
N ALA A 6 -8.26 15.15 -56.48
CA ALA A 6 -9.39 15.92 -55.93
C ALA A 6 -9.48 15.83 -54.40
N ALA A 7 -9.52 17.00 -53.77
CA ALA A 7 -9.91 17.21 -52.38
C ALA A 7 -11.32 16.68 -52.12
N LEU A 8 -11.51 16.04 -50.97
CA LEU A 8 -12.82 15.70 -50.44
C LEU A 8 -13.00 16.49 -49.14
N VAL A 9 -13.67 17.64 -49.29
CA VAL A 9 -14.26 18.40 -48.20
C VAL A 9 -15.70 17.91 -48.04
N LEU A 10 -16.04 17.43 -46.84
CA LEU A 10 -17.40 17.36 -46.30
C LEU A 10 -17.27 17.74 -44.82
N ALA A 11 -17.41 19.02 -44.49
CA ALA A 11 -18.68 19.68 -44.17
C ALA A 11 -19.35 19.10 -42.90
N THR A 12 -18.96 19.69 -41.76
CA THR A 12 -19.82 20.10 -40.63
C THR A 12 -21.02 19.22 -40.25
N ALA A 13 -20.89 18.57 -39.09
CA ALA A 13 -22.00 18.48 -38.14
C ALA A 13 -21.57 19.24 -36.87
N ALA A 14 -21.99 20.51 -36.80
CA ALA A 14 -21.98 21.27 -35.58
C ALA A 14 -22.89 20.55 -34.57
N VAL A 15 -22.31 19.89 -33.57
CA VAL A 15 -23.05 19.58 -32.36
C VAL A 15 -23.14 20.90 -31.61
N ALA A 16 -24.30 21.51 -31.75
CA ALA A 16 -24.77 22.61 -30.96
C ALA A 16 -24.63 22.24 -29.47
N VAL A 17 -23.57 22.71 -28.82
CA VAL A 17 -23.51 22.82 -27.35
C VAL A 17 -24.33 24.05 -26.99
N SER A 18 -25.64 23.92 -27.16
CA SER A 18 -26.61 24.91 -26.73
C SER A 18 -26.90 24.66 -25.26
N LEU A 19 -26.53 25.65 -24.45
CA LEU A 19 -27.25 26.07 -23.24
C LEU A 19 -27.23 25.08 -22.06
N GLY A 20 -26.17 25.20 -21.27
CA GLY A 20 -26.14 24.80 -19.85
C GLY A 20 -25.21 25.68 -19.01
N LEU A 21 -25.02 26.96 -19.39
CA LEU A 21 -24.10 27.91 -18.74
C LEU A 21 -24.79 28.82 -17.70
N THR A 22 -25.82 28.32 -17.04
CA THR A 22 -26.46 28.96 -15.88
C THR A 22 -26.62 27.91 -14.79
N GLY A 23 -25.54 27.70 -14.03
CA GLY A 23 -25.45 26.73 -12.93
C GLY A 23 -24.03 26.47 -12.40
N CYS A 24 -22.99 26.89 -13.14
CA CYS A 24 -21.58 26.80 -12.74
C CYS A 24 -21.17 27.94 -11.80
N SER A 25 -21.36 27.79 -10.49
CA SER A 25 -20.36 28.27 -9.51
C SER A 25 -20.55 27.68 -8.12
N SER A 26 -21.75 27.19 -7.77
CA SER A 26 -22.03 26.60 -6.46
C SER A 26 -21.83 25.09 -6.40
N GLY A 27 -21.91 24.38 -7.53
CA GLY A 27 -21.66 22.94 -7.61
C GLY A 27 -20.18 22.55 -7.73
N GLU A 28 -19.35 23.43 -8.29
CA GLU A 28 -17.93 23.15 -8.55
C GLU A 28 -17.11 23.21 -7.26
N ALA A 29 -17.44 24.14 -6.35
CA ALA A 29 -16.86 24.19 -5.02
C ALA A 29 -17.29 22.99 -4.16
N ALA A 30 -18.54 22.54 -4.27
CA ALA A 30 -19.04 21.36 -3.57
C ALA A 30 -18.46 20.05 -4.11
N ALA A 31 -18.31 19.91 -5.44
CA ALA A 31 -17.68 18.77 -6.07
C ALA A 31 -16.16 18.73 -5.80
N ALA A 32 -15.49 19.89 -5.78
CA ALA A 32 -14.09 20.00 -5.38
C ALA A 32 -13.89 19.68 -3.89
N ALA A 33 -14.80 20.12 -3.01
CA ALA A 33 -14.78 19.78 -1.60
C ALA A 33 -14.97 18.27 -1.36
N ALA A 34 -15.96 17.66 -2.02
CA ALA A 34 -16.20 16.21 -1.92
C ALA A 34 -15.03 15.38 -2.47
N ALA A 35 -14.44 15.79 -3.60
CA ALA A 35 -13.24 15.14 -4.15
C ALA A 35 -12.00 15.31 -3.25
N GLN A 36 -11.91 16.41 -2.51
CA GLN A 36 -10.84 16.63 -1.54
C GLN A 36 -11.03 15.81 -0.27
N GLU A 37 -12.26 15.71 0.23
CA GLU A 37 -12.63 14.89 1.39
C GLU A 37 -12.31 13.41 1.13
N GLN A 38 -12.72 12.89 -0.03
CA GLN A 38 -12.41 11.50 -0.44
C GLN A 38 -10.89 11.22 -0.54
N ARG A 39 -10.09 12.21 -0.96
CA ARG A 39 -8.62 12.07 -0.97
C ARG A 39 -8.04 12.06 0.43
N ASN A 40 -8.55 12.91 1.32
CA ASN A 40 -8.11 12.94 2.72
C ASN A 40 -8.45 11.62 3.43
N ASP A 41 -9.64 11.08 3.21
CA ASP A 41 -10.06 9.78 3.76
C ASP A 41 -9.15 8.66 3.28
N ALA A 42 -8.85 8.60 1.98
CA ALA A 42 -7.95 7.59 1.42
C ALA A 42 -6.52 7.66 2.00
N VAL A 43 -6.01 8.87 2.24
CA VAL A 43 -4.70 9.07 2.90
C VAL A 43 -4.76 8.64 4.37
N GLN A 44 -5.84 8.96 5.07
CA GLN A 44 -6.02 8.57 6.46
C GLN A 44 -6.12 7.04 6.58
N GLU A 45 -6.88 6.38 5.71
CA GLU A 45 -6.97 4.91 5.66
C GLU A 45 -5.62 4.25 5.34
N LEU A 46 -4.84 4.80 4.40
CA LEU A 46 -3.50 4.30 4.09
C LEU A 46 -2.59 4.41 5.31
N SER A 47 -2.52 5.58 5.94
CA SER A 47 -1.67 5.80 7.12
C SER A 47 -2.08 4.92 8.31
N ALA A 48 -3.38 4.70 8.51
CA ALA A 48 -3.89 3.80 9.53
C ALA A 48 -3.49 2.34 9.23
N ALA A 49 -3.63 1.89 7.97
CA ALA A 49 -3.23 0.54 7.56
C ALA A 49 -1.72 0.32 7.68
N GLN A 50 -0.90 1.30 7.29
CA GLN A 50 0.56 1.26 7.44
C GLN A 50 0.95 1.26 8.92
N GLY A 51 0.39 2.17 9.74
CA GLY A 51 0.69 2.23 11.17
C GLY A 51 0.31 0.96 11.93
N ALA A 52 -0.85 0.37 11.62
CA ALA A 52 -1.30 -0.87 12.22
C ALA A 52 -0.41 -2.08 11.90
N THR A 53 0.35 -2.04 10.80
CA THR A 53 1.14 -3.19 10.31
C THR A 53 2.65 -3.00 10.51
N LEU A 54 3.18 -1.79 10.33
CA LEU A 54 4.62 -1.52 10.50
C LEU A 54 5.07 -1.64 11.96
N VAL A 55 4.23 -1.26 12.92
CA VAL A 55 4.54 -1.37 14.36
C VAL A 55 4.80 -2.83 14.79
N PRO A 56 3.89 -3.79 14.53
CA PRO A 56 4.17 -5.18 14.86
C PRO A 56 5.32 -5.80 14.04
N VAL A 57 5.50 -5.42 12.76
CA VAL A 57 6.65 -5.88 11.96
C VAL A 57 7.97 -5.44 12.58
N ALA A 58 8.08 -4.18 13.01
CA ALA A 58 9.28 -3.68 13.68
C ALA A 58 9.54 -4.41 15.02
N ALA A 59 8.48 -4.69 15.79
CA ALA A 59 8.60 -5.43 17.04
C ALA A 59 9.11 -6.87 16.82
N GLU A 60 8.69 -7.53 15.74
CA GLU A 60 9.14 -8.89 15.40
C GLU A 60 10.60 -8.90 14.95
N ILE A 61 11.02 -7.95 14.11
CA ILE A 61 12.43 -7.77 13.72
C ILE A 61 13.31 -7.62 14.97
N ASP A 62 12.92 -6.77 15.91
CA ASP A 62 13.64 -6.57 17.17
C ASP A 62 13.79 -7.86 18.00
N GLN A 63 12.74 -8.70 18.02
CA GLN A 63 12.78 -10.00 18.72
C GLN A 63 13.73 -10.98 18.02
N LEU A 64 13.67 -11.05 16.69
CA LEU A 64 14.53 -11.88 15.87
C LEU A 64 16.00 -11.43 15.98
N SER A 65 16.30 -10.13 15.93
CA SER A 65 17.67 -9.62 16.11
C SER A 65 18.25 -9.99 17.47
N ARG A 66 17.43 -9.94 18.54
CA ARG A 66 17.86 -10.45 19.86
C ARG A 66 18.08 -11.96 19.87
N ALA A 67 17.30 -12.73 19.11
CA ALA A 67 17.49 -14.18 18.98
C ALA A 67 18.74 -14.54 18.19
N GLU A 68 19.03 -13.81 17.11
CA GLU A 68 20.24 -13.93 16.30
C GLU A 68 21.49 -13.68 17.17
N GLN A 69 21.51 -12.57 17.92
CA GLN A 69 22.62 -12.26 18.82
C GLN A 69 22.89 -13.37 19.84
N ARG A 70 21.82 -13.97 20.41
CA ARG A 70 21.96 -15.14 21.31
C ARG A 70 22.55 -16.36 20.59
N ALA A 71 22.13 -16.63 19.34
CA ALA A 71 22.67 -17.74 18.54
C ALA A 71 24.15 -17.52 18.19
N VAL A 72 24.54 -16.30 17.81
CA VAL A 72 25.93 -15.91 17.56
C VAL A 72 26.80 -16.12 18.80
N LEU A 73 26.34 -15.66 19.97
CA LEU A 73 27.07 -15.83 21.23
C LEU A 73 27.19 -17.30 21.65
N ALA A 74 26.20 -18.14 21.28
CA ALA A 74 26.22 -19.58 21.50
C ALA A 74 27.05 -20.35 20.46
N MET A 75 27.63 -19.67 19.47
CA MET A 75 28.30 -20.27 18.29
C MET A 75 27.39 -21.20 17.46
N ASP A 76 26.08 -20.99 17.52
CA ASP A 76 25.08 -21.71 16.72
C ASP A 76 24.87 -21.00 15.37
N THR A 77 25.75 -21.30 14.42
CA THR A 77 25.78 -20.64 13.11
C THR A 77 24.58 -20.98 12.23
N ALA A 78 24.06 -22.21 12.33
CA ALA A 78 22.89 -22.63 11.58
C ALA A 78 21.66 -21.83 12.01
N ARG A 79 21.41 -21.75 13.33
CA ARG A 79 20.31 -20.96 13.86
C ARG A 79 20.47 -19.47 13.57
N SER A 80 21.69 -18.94 13.65
CA SER A 80 21.94 -17.53 13.31
C SER A 80 21.57 -17.24 11.85
N ALA A 81 21.91 -18.13 10.91
CA ALA A 81 21.56 -17.97 9.51
C ALA A 81 20.05 -18.01 9.28
N ASP A 82 19.35 -18.98 9.88
CA ASP A 82 17.89 -19.10 9.78
C ASP A 82 17.15 -17.86 10.32
N VAL A 83 17.66 -17.27 11.42
CA VAL A 83 17.07 -16.04 11.99
C VAL A 83 17.38 -14.83 11.11
N ALA A 84 18.59 -14.73 10.54
CA ALA A 84 18.94 -13.66 9.61
C ALA A 84 18.07 -13.68 8.34
N GLU A 85 17.75 -14.87 7.81
CA GLU A 85 16.82 -15.01 6.69
C GLU A 85 15.41 -14.52 7.04
N GLN A 86 14.94 -14.81 8.26
CA GLN A 86 13.64 -14.31 8.74
C GLN A 86 13.64 -12.78 8.91
N ILE A 87 14.71 -12.20 9.46
CA ILE A 87 14.85 -10.73 9.57
C ILE A 87 14.73 -10.10 8.17
N ALA A 88 15.48 -10.61 7.18
CA ALA A 88 15.43 -10.10 5.82
C ALA A 88 14.02 -10.20 5.20
N ALA A 89 13.25 -11.26 5.51
CA ALA A 89 11.88 -11.40 5.04
C ALA A 89 10.94 -10.34 5.64
N TYR A 90 11.07 -10.05 6.95
CA TYR A 90 10.28 -8.99 7.59
C TYR A 90 10.69 -7.58 7.15
N GLU A 91 11.98 -7.33 6.91
CA GLU A 91 12.46 -6.06 6.33
C GLU A 91 11.91 -5.85 4.91
N ALA A 92 11.88 -6.90 4.10
CA ALA A 92 11.28 -6.84 2.76
C ALA A 92 9.77 -6.56 2.83
N LEU A 93 9.06 -7.12 3.81
CA LEU A 93 7.65 -6.80 4.06
C LEU A 93 7.47 -5.33 4.48
N ALA A 94 8.29 -4.82 5.40
CA ALA A 94 8.23 -3.43 5.83
C ALA A 94 8.41 -2.47 4.65
N ALA A 95 9.41 -2.74 3.79
CA ALA A 95 9.64 -1.94 2.58
C ALA A 95 8.45 -2.01 1.59
N ALA A 96 7.80 -3.18 1.47
CA ALA A 96 6.62 -3.34 0.63
C ALA A 96 5.39 -2.57 1.17
N ILE A 97 5.23 -2.49 2.49
CA ILE A 97 4.16 -1.72 3.14
C ILE A 97 4.40 -0.22 2.99
N ASP A 98 5.65 0.24 3.16
CA ASP A 98 6.02 1.65 3.03
C ASP A 98 5.85 2.15 1.58
N ALA A 99 6.19 1.32 0.60
CA ALA A 99 6.00 1.62 -0.83
C ALA A 99 4.55 1.45 -1.33
N ALA A 100 3.61 0.98 -0.50
CA ALA A 100 2.25 0.67 -0.93
C ALA A 100 1.44 1.94 -1.23
N PRO A 101 0.82 2.07 -2.42
CA PRO A 101 0.07 3.28 -2.78
C PRO A 101 -1.34 3.35 -2.16
N THR A 102 -1.85 2.27 -1.58
CA THR A 102 -3.21 2.19 -1.03
C THR A 102 -3.29 1.21 0.14
N ALA A 103 -4.28 1.39 1.02
CA ALA A 103 -4.54 0.45 2.13
C ALA A 103 -4.83 -0.98 1.64
N ALA A 104 -5.43 -1.14 0.46
CA ALA A 104 -5.64 -2.46 -0.15
C ALA A 104 -4.31 -3.11 -0.58
N ALA A 105 -3.37 -2.33 -1.10
CA ALA A 105 -2.03 -2.80 -1.43
C ALA A 105 -1.23 -3.21 -0.18
N VAL A 106 -1.37 -2.49 0.94
CA VAL A 106 -0.82 -2.89 2.25
C VAL A 106 -1.36 -4.26 2.67
N ARG A 107 -2.69 -4.44 2.66
CA ARG A 107 -3.32 -5.74 2.99
C ARG A 107 -2.87 -6.87 2.07
N ALA A 108 -2.72 -6.60 0.77
CA ALA A 108 -2.24 -7.57 -0.19
C ALA A 108 -0.76 -7.94 0.04
N ALA A 109 0.09 -6.97 0.41
CA ALA A 109 1.50 -7.21 0.75
C ALA A 109 1.63 -8.12 1.97
N VAL A 110 0.85 -7.84 3.04
CA VAL A 110 0.79 -8.68 4.24
C VAL A 110 0.29 -10.08 3.91
N ALA A 111 -0.82 -10.20 3.17
CA ALA A 111 -1.38 -11.49 2.78
C ALA A 111 -0.42 -12.31 1.90
N LYS A 112 0.34 -11.65 1.01
CA LYS A 112 1.34 -12.30 0.14
C LYS A 112 2.55 -12.78 0.93
N ALA A 113 2.98 -12.03 1.94
CA ALA A 113 4.12 -12.41 2.76
C ALA A 113 3.83 -13.70 3.55
N GLY A 114 2.55 -13.96 3.91
CA GLY A 114 2.17 -15.14 4.68
C GLY A 114 2.83 -15.20 6.06
N LEU A 115 3.33 -14.06 6.53
CA LEU A 115 3.97 -13.89 7.83
C LEU A 115 2.89 -13.52 8.85
N GLU A 116 3.02 -14.02 10.08
CA GLU A 116 2.11 -13.67 11.17
C GLU A 116 2.44 -12.28 11.69
N VAL A 117 1.71 -11.27 11.20
CA VAL A 117 1.87 -9.86 11.61
C VAL A 117 1.00 -9.50 12.83
N ASP A 118 0.10 -10.40 13.25
CA ASP A 118 -0.77 -10.20 14.42
C ASP A 118 -0.37 -11.17 15.54
N ARG A 119 0.44 -10.69 16.49
CA ARG A 119 0.53 -11.29 17.82
C ARG A 119 -0.01 -10.32 18.86
N THR A 120 -1.32 -10.11 18.83
CA THR A 120 -2.05 -9.70 20.04
C THR A 120 -2.20 -10.87 21.01
N THR A 121 -1.09 -11.38 21.56
CA THR A 121 -1.10 -12.11 22.85
C THR A 121 0.32 -12.30 23.39
N GLY A 122 0.64 -11.57 24.45
CA GLY A 122 1.12 -12.26 25.65
C GLY A 122 -0.04 -13.05 26.27
N SER A 123 0.28 -14.10 27.04
CA SER A 123 -0.56 -15.24 27.49
C SER A 123 -0.34 -16.43 26.54
N GLU A 124 0.23 -17.58 26.88
CA GLU A 124 0.42 -18.27 28.16
C GLU A 124 1.62 -19.24 28.02
N ASP A 125 2.75 -18.98 28.68
CA ASP A 125 3.71 -20.06 28.99
C ASP A 125 4.39 -19.81 30.34
N VAL A 126 3.53 -19.47 31.30
CA VAL A 126 3.78 -19.71 32.71
C VAL A 126 2.88 -20.89 33.10
N LEU A 127 3.52 -22.04 33.36
CA LEU A 127 3.01 -23.28 33.97
C LEU A 127 2.38 -24.32 33.02
N VAL A 128 3.14 -25.35 32.64
CA VAL A 128 3.01 -26.76 33.12
C VAL A 128 4.19 -27.60 32.55
N GLY A 129 5.00 -28.21 33.42
CA GLY A 129 5.96 -29.26 33.07
C GLY A 129 7.19 -29.33 33.95
#